data_AF-A0A974HN27-F1
#
_entry.id   AF-A0A974HN27-F1
#
_cell.length_a   1.000
_cell.length_b   1.000
_cell.length_c   1.000
_cell.angle_alpha   90.00
_cell.angle_beta   90.00
_cell.angle_gamma   90.00
#
_symmetry.space_group_name_H-M   'P 1'
#
loop_
_entity.id
_entity.type
_entity.pdbx_description
1 polymer ?
#
loop_
_entity_poly.entity_id
_entity_poly.type
_entity_poly.pdbx_seq_one_letter_code
_entity_poly.pdbx_strand_id
1 'polypeptide(L)'
;MAGDLTVKVNDVVQVIVGLIFTAFGIAMIVVGAIYLNSCPAQTYVPIYLIVAGAFFLSFWLLFPLEFFHAKLRKILSALVAVFLFAWLIAGSVWVFGIFNNSTRACHRSMYLFTFSIIIIQYILLGLAIIFGLIACFCSKMTCCCSCWNKKV
;
A
#
# COMPACT_ATOMS: atom_id res chain seq x y z
N MET A 1 -30.10 17.78 -8.69
CA MET A 1 -30.24 16.37 -9.15
C MET A 1 -28.91 15.72 -9.52
N ALA A 2 -27.90 16.46 -10.01
CA ALA A 2 -26.57 15.88 -10.30
C ALA A 2 -25.76 15.43 -9.05
N GLY A 3 -25.96 16.08 -7.89
CA GLY A 3 -25.19 15.79 -6.67
C GLY A 3 -25.50 14.45 -5.98
N ASP A 4 -26.73 13.93 -6.10
CA ASP A 4 -27.12 12.66 -5.46
C ASP A 4 -26.59 11.44 -6.24
N LEU A 5 -26.47 11.58 -7.57
CA LEU A 5 -25.90 10.56 -8.44
C LEU A 5 -24.37 10.45 -8.24
N THR A 6 -23.67 11.58 -8.05
CA THR A 6 -22.21 11.58 -7.82
C THR A 6 -21.81 10.93 -6.49
N VAL A 7 -22.66 11.01 -5.46
CA VAL A 7 -22.40 10.39 -4.16
C VAL A 7 -22.52 8.86 -4.26
N LYS A 8 -23.61 8.34 -4.86
CA LYS A 8 -23.79 6.90 -5.08
C LYS A 8 -22.70 6.28 -5.97
N VAL A 9 -22.26 7.01 -7.01
CA VAL A 9 -21.18 6.53 -7.88
C VAL A 9 -19.88 6.38 -7.09
N ASN A 10 -19.53 7.33 -6.23
CA ASN A 10 -18.31 7.24 -5.41
C ASN A 10 -18.37 6.06 -4.42
N ASP A 11 -19.53 5.82 -3.78
CA ASP A 11 -19.71 4.68 -2.87
C ASP A 11 -19.57 3.34 -3.60
N VAL A 12 -20.17 3.21 -4.79
CA VAL A 12 -20.06 2.01 -5.63
C VAL A 12 -18.62 1.80 -6.10
N VAL A 13 -17.95 2.85 -6.56
CA VAL A 13 -16.55 2.80 -6.99
C VAL A 13 -15.66 2.34 -5.84
N GLN A 14 -15.86 2.88 -4.63
CA GLN A 14 -15.10 2.47 -3.45
C GLN A 14 -15.30 0.99 -3.13
N VAL A 15 -16.54 0.48 -3.16
CA VAL A 15 -16.81 -0.95 -2.90
C VAL A 15 -16.14 -1.84 -3.95
N ILE A 16 -16.22 -1.49 -5.24
CA ILE A 16 -15.58 -2.25 -6.32
C ILE A 16 -14.06 -2.25 -6.16
N VAL A 17 -13.46 -1.10 -5.90
CA VAL A 17 -12.02 -0.97 -5.65
C VAL A 17 -11.61 -1.85 -4.47
N GLY A 18 -12.41 -1.88 -3.41
CA GLY A 18 -12.19 -2.74 -2.26
C GLY A 18 -12.22 -4.22 -2.53
N LEU A 19 -13.18 -4.69 -3.34
CA LEU A 19 -13.24 -6.08 -3.76
C LEU A 19 -11.97 -6.49 -4.52
N ILE A 20 -11.45 -5.59 -5.37
CA ILE A 20 -10.21 -5.85 -6.12
C ILE A 20 -9.01 -5.93 -5.17
N PHE A 21 -8.85 -4.97 -4.26
CA PHE A 21 -7.73 -4.95 -3.30
C PHE A 21 -7.77 -6.13 -2.33
N THR A 22 -8.96 -6.55 -1.90
CA THR A 22 -9.12 -7.71 -1.02
C THR A 22 -8.80 -9.02 -1.73
N ALA A 23 -9.27 -9.20 -2.97
CA ALA A 23 -8.91 -10.35 -3.80
C ALA A 23 -7.38 -10.43 -4.02
N PHE A 24 -6.75 -9.28 -4.30
CA PHE A 24 -5.30 -9.19 -4.45
C PHE A 24 -4.55 -9.55 -3.17
N GLY A 25 -4.97 -9.02 -2.01
CA GLY A 25 -4.39 -9.35 -0.71
C GLY A 25 -4.51 -10.84 -0.38
N ILE A 26 -5.64 -11.47 -0.67
CA ILE A 26 -5.84 -12.92 -0.49
C ILE A 26 -4.90 -13.72 -1.40
N ALA A 27 -4.75 -13.32 -2.66
CA ALA A 27 -3.82 -13.98 -3.58
C ALA A 27 -2.37 -13.94 -3.05
N MET A 28 -1.93 -12.82 -2.47
CA MET A 28 -0.61 -12.71 -1.86
C MET A 28 -0.43 -13.68 -0.68
N ILE A 29 -1.45 -13.81 0.19
CA ILE A 29 -1.43 -14.72 1.33
C ILE A 29 -1.38 -16.18 0.86
N VAL A 30 -2.20 -16.55 -0.13
CA VAL A 30 -2.26 -17.92 -0.66
C VAL A 30 -0.94 -18.32 -1.33
N VAL A 31 -0.37 -17.44 -2.15
CA VAL A 31 0.94 -17.68 -2.77
C VAL A 31 2.01 -17.82 -1.69
N GLY A 32 2.02 -16.96 -0.66
CA GLY A 32 2.93 -17.10 0.48
C GLY A 32 2.79 -18.45 1.20
N ALA A 33 1.55 -18.92 1.44
CA ALA A 33 1.30 -20.16 2.16
C ALA A 33 1.70 -21.42 1.36
N ILE A 34 1.40 -21.47 0.05
CA ILE A 34 1.71 -22.63 -0.80
C ILE A 34 3.22 -22.83 -0.93
N TYR A 35 3.98 -21.73 -1.11
CA TYR A 35 5.42 -21.81 -1.33
C TYR A 35 6.24 -21.84 -0.02
N LEU A 36 5.60 -21.77 1.15
CA LEU A 36 6.27 -21.85 2.46
C LEU A 36 6.98 -23.20 2.66
N ASN A 37 6.32 -24.30 2.29
CA ASN A 37 6.79 -25.66 2.57
C ASN A 37 7.62 -26.27 1.44
N SER A 38 7.48 -25.75 0.22
CA SER A 38 8.23 -26.25 -0.94
C SER A 38 9.70 -25.85 -0.90
N CYS A 39 10.10 -24.90 -0.04
CA CYS A 39 11.50 -24.57 0.14
C CYS A 39 11.88 -24.06 1.54
N PRO A 40 12.62 -24.86 2.34
CA PRO A 40 13.08 -24.44 3.67
C PRO A 40 14.21 -23.40 3.63
N ALA A 41 14.81 -23.15 2.46
CA ALA A 41 15.97 -22.27 2.33
C ALA A 41 15.62 -20.77 2.43
N GLN A 42 14.34 -20.38 2.29
CA GLN A 42 13.92 -18.97 2.18
C GLN A 42 12.57 -18.69 2.86
N THR A 43 12.43 -19.00 4.15
CA THR A 43 11.18 -18.79 4.91
C THR A 43 10.78 -17.32 5.08
N TYR A 44 11.71 -16.37 4.96
CA TYR A 44 11.44 -14.94 5.18
C TYR A 44 10.64 -14.28 4.05
N VAL A 45 10.79 -14.75 2.81
CA VAL A 45 10.07 -14.18 1.66
C VAL A 45 8.58 -14.51 1.69
N PRO A 46 8.14 -15.76 1.89
CA PRO A 46 6.71 -16.05 1.98
C PRO A 46 6.05 -15.36 3.18
N ILE A 47 6.75 -15.23 4.32
CA ILE A 47 6.27 -14.47 5.48
C ILE A 47 6.07 -12.99 5.10
N TYR A 48 6.98 -12.40 4.32
CA TYR A 48 6.83 -11.03 3.83
C TYR A 48 5.52 -10.84 3.05
N LEU A 49 5.17 -11.77 2.14
CA LEU A 49 3.93 -11.70 1.36
C LEU A 49 2.68 -11.78 2.23
N ILE A 50 2.67 -12.69 3.21
CA ILE A 50 1.53 -12.89 4.11
C ILE A 50 1.28 -11.62 4.94
N VAL A 51 2.35 -11.09 5.54
CA VAL A 51 2.28 -9.89 6.38
C VAL A 51 1.87 -8.68 5.55
N ALA A 52 2.48 -8.48 4.37
CA ALA A 52 2.10 -7.40 3.47
C ALA A 52 0.62 -7.47 3.08
N GLY A 53 0.13 -8.65 2.67
CA GLY A 53 -1.28 -8.86 2.35
C GLY A 53 -2.23 -8.54 3.50
N ALA A 54 -1.90 -8.95 4.73
CA ALA A 54 -2.69 -8.64 5.92
C ALA A 54 -2.76 -7.14 6.21
N PHE A 55 -1.65 -6.41 6.07
CA PHE A 55 -1.64 -4.97 6.28
C PHE A 55 -2.41 -4.21 5.19
N PHE A 56 -2.36 -4.62 3.92
CA PHE A 56 -3.21 -4.05 2.87
C PHE A 56 -4.70 -4.24 3.16
N LEU A 57 -5.10 -5.43 3.61
CA LEU A 57 -6.48 -5.70 4.03
C LEU A 57 -6.90 -4.82 5.22
N SER A 58 -6.01 -4.66 6.21
CA SER A 58 -6.27 -3.81 7.36
C SER A 58 -6.45 -2.34 6.96
N PHE A 59 -5.64 -1.83 6.03
CA PHE A 59 -5.76 -0.47 5.52
C PHE A 59 -7.10 -0.25 4.82
N TRP A 60 -7.55 -1.23 4.04
CA TRP A 60 -8.86 -1.20 3.40
C TRP A 60 -10.01 -1.23 4.42
N LEU A 61 -9.92 -2.08 5.44
CA LEU A 61 -10.94 -2.19 6.50
C LEU A 61 -11.03 -0.94 7.38
N LEU A 62 -9.95 -0.16 7.48
CA LEU A 62 -9.92 1.12 8.20
C LEU A 62 -10.67 2.23 7.47
N PHE A 63 -11.01 2.04 6.20
CA PHE A 63 -11.75 3.03 5.41
C PHE A 63 -13.16 3.32 5.98
N PRO A 64 -14.05 2.32 6.20
CA PRO A 64 -15.36 2.56 6.82
C PRO A 64 -15.30 3.05 8.28
N LEU A 65 -14.15 2.91 8.96
CA LEU A 65 -13.96 3.36 10.34
C LEU A 65 -13.92 4.90 10.48
N GLU A 66 -13.84 5.64 9.37
CA GLU A 66 -13.95 7.11 9.33
C GLU A 66 -15.19 7.63 10.06
N PHE A 67 -16.29 6.88 10.00
CA PHE A 67 -17.60 7.31 10.45
C PHE A 67 -17.71 7.45 11.97
N PHE A 68 -16.95 6.64 12.72
CA PHE A 68 -17.04 6.61 14.19
C PHE A 68 -15.93 7.41 14.87
N HIS A 69 -14.68 7.26 14.45
CA HIS A 69 -13.53 7.83 15.16
C HIS A 69 -12.43 8.34 14.21
N ALA A 70 -12.66 9.52 13.62
CA ALA A 70 -11.71 10.15 12.71
C ALA A 70 -10.30 10.38 13.31
N LYS A 71 -10.19 10.66 14.61
CA LYS A 71 -8.89 10.82 15.29
C LYS A 71 -8.13 9.50 15.40
N LEU A 72 -8.79 8.44 15.86
CA LEU A 72 -8.19 7.12 16.03
C LEU A 72 -7.73 6.55 14.68
N ARG A 73 -8.56 6.73 13.64
CA ARG A 73 -8.21 6.29 12.29
C ARG A 73 -6.91 6.94 11.79
N LYS A 74 -6.73 8.26 11.96
CA LYS A 74 -5.51 8.95 11.52
C LYS A 74 -4.26 8.41 12.21
N ILE A 75 -4.34 8.16 13.52
CA ILE A 75 -3.22 7.61 14.30
C ILE A 75 -2.92 6.18 13.82
N LEU A 76 -3.94 5.35 13.70
CA LEU A 76 -3.79 3.95 13.29
C LEU A 76 -3.29 3.83 11.84
N SER A 77 -3.80 4.65 10.92
CA SER A 77 -3.33 4.71 9.54
C SER A 77 -1.88 5.15 9.45
N ALA A 78 -1.47 6.14 10.27
CA ALA A 78 -0.08 6.58 10.31
C ALA A 78 0.84 5.48 10.86
N LEU A 79 0.43 4.78 11.91
CA LEU A 79 1.18 3.66 12.48
C LEU A 79 1.35 2.52 11.46
N VAL A 80 0.27 2.14 10.79
CA VAL A 80 0.29 1.11 9.74
C VAL A 80 1.17 1.53 8.57
N ALA A 81 1.13 2.81 8.15
CA ALA A 81 1.98 3.31 7.08
C ALA A 81 3.48 3.27 7.43
N VAL A 82 3.85 3.68 8.66
CA VAL A 82 5.24 3.62 9.14
C VAL A 82 5.73 2.16 9.19
N PHE A 83 4.89 1.26 9.70
CA PHE A 83 5.19 -0.17 9.73
C PHE A 83 5.38 -0.73 8.31
N LEU A 84 4.46 -0.44 7.38
CA LEU A 84 4.54 -0.87 5.98
C LEU A 84 5.81 -0.36 5.30
N PHE A 85 6.24 0.88 5.59
CA PHE A 85 7.47 1.44 5.06
C PHE A 85 8.71 0.70 5.57
N ALA A 86 8.80 0.45 6.88
CA ALA A 86 9.89 -0.35 7.45
C ALA A 86 9.87 -1.79 6.91
N TRP A 87 8.68 -2.37 6.76
CA TRP A 87 8.49 -3.71 6.22
C TRP A 87 8.91 -3.80 4.75
N LEU A 88 8.62 -2.77 3.93
CA LEU A 88 9.07 -2.68 2.54
C LEU A 88 10.60 -2.74 2.44
N ILE A 89 11.31 -2.02 3.32
CA ILE A 89 12.78 -2.06 3.38
C ILE A 89 13.27 -3.46 3.75
N ALA A 90 12.66 -4.08 4.76
CA ALA A 90 13.01 -5.45 5.16
C ALA A 90 12.78 -6.45 4.02
N GLY A 91 11.65 -6.35 3.31
CA GLY A 91 11.34 -7.14 2.12
C GLY A 91 12.37 -6.98 1.01
N SER A 92 12.79 -5.75 0.72
CA SER A 92 13.86 -5.46 -0.24
C SER A 92 15.17 -6.16 0.14
N VAL A 93 15.58 -6.08 1.41
CA VAL A 93 16.81 -6.75 1.89
C VAL A 93 16.71 -8.27 1.74
N TRP A 94 15.55 -8.86 2.06
CA TRP A 94 15.35 -10.30 1.92
C TRP A 94 15.37 -10.75 0.46
N VAL A 95 14.71 -10.02 -0.43
CA VAL A 95 14.68 -10.36 -1.86
C VAL A 95 16.06 -10.19 -2.51
N PHE A 96 16.77 -9.10 -2.23
CA PHE A 96 18.11 -8.87 -2.78
C PHE A 96 19.17 -9.77 -2.14
N GLY A 97 18.99 -10.18 -0.88
CA GLY A 97 19.85 -11.16 -0.22
C GLY A 97 19.87 -12.52 -0.93
N ILE A 98 18.75 -12.91 -1.57
CA ILE A 98 18.66 -14.15 -2.36
C ILE A 98 19.43 -14.02 -3.67
N PHE A 99 19.37 -12.87 -4.34
CA PHE A 99 20.08 -12.64 -5.59
C PHE A 99 21.60 -12.86 -5.44
N ASN A 100 22.16 -12.46 -4.31
CA ASN A 100 23.58 -12.67 -4.02
C ASN A 100 23.93 -14.14 -3.71
N ASN A 101 22.96 -14.96 -3.28
CA ASN A 101 23.19 -16.34 -2.86
C ASN A 101 22.44 -17.34 -3.76
N SER A 102 22.92 -17.43 -5.00
CA SER A 102 22.34 -18.19 -6.13
C SER A 102 22.05 -19.66 -5.85
N THR A 103 22.63 -20.25 -4.79
CA THR A 103 22.45 -21.65 -4.39
C THR A 103 21.14 -21.91 -3.64
N ARG A 104 20.39 -20.88 -3.23
CA ARG A 104 19.14 -21.00 -2.45
C ARG A 104 17.86 -20.57 -3.20
N ALA A 105 17.95 -20.28 -4.49
CA ALA A 105 16.80 -19.82 -5.29
C ALA A 105 15.90 -21.00 -5.69
N CYS A 106 14.95 -21.35 -4.83
CA CYS A 106 14.07 -22.51 -5.01
C CYS A 106 13.04 -22.37 -6.12
N HIS A 107 12.49 -21.18 -6.34
CA HIS A 107 11.47 -20.96 -7.36
C HIS A 107 11.55 -19.56 -7.95
N ARG A 108 11.78 -19.50 -9.27
CA ARG A 108 11.86 -18.26 -10.04
C ARG A 108 10.54 -17.47 -10.05
N SER A 109 9.39 -18.15 -10.08
CA SER A 109 8.07 -17.53 -10.12
C SER A 109 7.78 -16.71 -8.87
N MET A 110 8.04 -17.28 -7.69
CA MET A 110 7.82 -16.61 -6.40
C MET A 110 8.73 -15.40 -6.22
N TYR A 111 10.01 -15.52 -6.60
CA TYR A 111 10.94 -14.40 -6.58
C TYR A 111 10.47 -13.25 -7.48
N LEU A 112 10.13 -13.54 -8.74
CA LEU A 112 9.66 -12.52 -9.69
C LEU A 112 8.37 -11.88 -9.20
N PHE A 113 7.43 -12.66 -8.65
CA PHE A 113 6.20 -12.13 -8.08
C PHE A 113 6.49 -11.17 -6.92
N THR A 114 7.32 -11.58 -5.95
CA THR A 114 7.68 -10.73 -4.81
C THR A 114 8.39 -9.45 -5.24
N PHE A 115 9.32 -9.58 -6.17
CA PHE A 115 10.06 -8.47 -6.76
C PHE A 115 9.13 -7.48 -7.47
N SER A 116 8.17 -7.98 -8.26
CA SER A 116 7.14 -7.15 -8.91
C SER A 116 6.30 -6.40 -7.89
N ILE A 117 5.86 -7.07 -6.81
CA ILE A 117 5.10 -6.42 -5.73
C ILE A 117 5.91 -5.28 -5.10
N ILE A 118 7.18 -5.51 -4.77
CA ILE A 118 8.05 -4.50 -4.17
C ILE A 118 8.19 -3.30 -5.10
N ILE A 119 8.44 -3.51 -6.39
CA ILE A 119 8.53 -2.43 -7.38
C ILE A 119 7.23 -1.63 -7.45
N ILE A 120 6.08 -2.30 -7.55
CA ILE A 120 4.77 -1.65 -7.58
C ILE A 120 4.60 -0.78 -6.34
N GLN A 121 4.97 -1.29 -5.16
CA GLN A 121 4.85 -0.56 -3.91
C GLN A 121 5.74 0.69 -3.86
N TYR A 122 6.97 0.60 -4.38
CA TYR A 122 7.86 1.77 -4.52
C TYR A 122 7.32 2.81 -5.49
N ILE A 123 6.78 2.39 -6.64
CA ILE A 123 6.17 3.30 -7.62
C ILE A 123 4.99 4.03 -6.99
N LEU A 124 4.10 3.30 -6.31
CA LEU A 124 2.96 3.90 -5.61
C LEU A 124 3.39 4.88 -4.52
N LEU A 125 4.42 4.55 -3.75
CA LEU A 125 4.97 5.45 -2.73
C LEU A 125 5.58 6.71 -3.36
N GLY A 126 6.35 6.55 -4.43
CA GLY A 126 6.94 7.68 -5.18
C GLY A 126 5.87 8.61 -5.74
N LEU A 127 4.82 8.06 -6.38
CA LEU A 127 3.68 8.83 -6.85
C LEU A 127 2.97 9.56 -5.70
N ALA A 128 2.70 8.88 -4.58
CA ALA A 128 2.04 9.49 -3.43
C ALA A 128 2.85 10.67 -2.86
N ILE A 129 4.18 10.56 -2.80
CA ILE A 129 5.06 11.65 -2.39
C ILE A 129 5.00 12.80 -3.40
N ILE A 130 5.09 12.52 -4.70
CA ILE A 130 5.01 13.54 -5.75
C ILE A 130 3.67 14.28 -5.70
N PHE A 131 2.54 13.57 -5.65
CA PHE A 131 1.21 14.16 -5.51
C PHE A 131 1.08 14.97 -4.22
N GLY A 132 1.61 14.47 -3.10
CA GLY A 132 1.65 15.19 -1.83
C GLY A 132 2.45 16.49 -1.90
N LEU A 133 3.62 16.47 -2.56
CA LEU A 133 4.45 17.65 -2.75
C LEU A 133 3.79 18.67 -3.67
N ILE A 134 3.19 18.24 -4.78
CA ILE A 134 2.45 19.12 -5.71
C ILE A 134 1.26 19.77 -5.00
N ALA A 135 0.47 19.00 -4.24
CA ALA A 135 -0.65 19.53 -3.47
C ALA A 135 -0.19 20.52 -2.38
N CYS A 136 0.93 20.22 -1.70
CA CYS A 136 1.54 21.13 -0.73
C CYS A 136 2.01 22.44 -1.41
N PHE A 137 2.64 22.36 -2.59
CA PHE A 137 3.06 23.53 -3.37
C PHE A 137 1.86 24.35 -3.86
N CYS A 138 0.81 23.72 -4.37
CA CYS A 138 -0.41 24.38 -4.81
C CYS A 138 -1.17 25.05 -3.66
N SER A 139 -1.22 24.42 -2.46
CA SER A 139 -1.86 25.01 -1.28
C SER A 139 -1.09 26.22 -0.73
N LYS A 140 0.26 26.17 -0.72
CA LYS A 140 1.09 27.33 -0.40
C LYS A 140 0.92 28.47 -1.41
N MET A 141 0.81 28.15 -2.70
CA MET A 141 0.66 29.14 -3.78
C MET A 141 -0.76 29.78 -3.79
N THR A 142 -1.81 28.99 -3.54
CA THR A 142 -3.19 29.51 -3.39
C THR A 142 -3.39 30.30 -2.11
N CYS A 143 -2.76 29.93 -0.98
CA CYS A 143 -2.75 30.76 0.22
C CYS A 143 -2.01 32.10 0.02
N CYS A 144 -0.91 32.12 -0.74
CA CYS A 144 -0.24 33.37 -1.11
C CYS A 144 -1.12 34.28 -2.00
N CYS A 145 -1.82 33.73 -2.99
CA CYS A 145 -2.74 34.50 -3.85
C CYS A 145 -3.97 35.02 -3.08
N SER A 146 -4.51 34.24 -2.11
CA SER A 146 -5.66 34.66 -1.28
C SER A 146 -5.30 35.78 -0.30
N CYS A 147 -4.05 35.83 0.18
CA CYS A 147 -3.57 36.92 1.03
C CYS A 147 -3.23 38.20 0.26
N TRP A 148 -2.80 38.10 -1.01
CA TRP A 148 -2.51 39.28 -1.84
C TRP A 148 -3.78 40.06 -2.22
N ASN A 149 -4.88 39.36 -2.53
CA ASN A 149 -6.13 40.01 -2.93
C ASN A 149 -6.91 40.66 -1.77
N LYS A 150 -6.42 40.55 -0.53
CA LYS A 150 -6.99 41.25 0.65
C LYS A 150 -6.20 42.50 1.05
N LYS A 151 -5.14 42.82 0.32
CA LYS A 151 -4.20 43.93 0.62
C LYS A 151 -4.08 44.97 -0.50
N VAL A 152 -4.85 44.85 -1.58
CA VAL A 152 -4.97 45.85 -2.66
C VAL A 152 -6.37 46.42 -2.64
#